data_AF-E0S9Q4-F1
#
_entry.id   AF-E0S9Q4-F1
#
_cell.length_a   1.000
_cell.length_b   1.000
_cell.length_c   1.000
_cell.angle_alpha   90.00
_cell.angle_beta   90.00
_cell.angle_gamma   90.00
#
_symmetry.space_group_name_H-M   'P 1'
#
loop_
_entity.id
_entity.type
_entity.pdbx_description
1 polymer ?
#
loop_
_entity_poly.entity_id
_entity_poly.type
_entity_poly.pdbx_seq_one_letter_code
_entity_poly.pdbx_strand_id
1 'polypeptide(L)'
;MHASELRTLHSSKNYEEIYNIIREEMEKLSLRDKLCTNDLEGLQSSIEEEIRRCVHEQKGIPKPLVNITLLQGESFEARMKSLAISYLGSLCSVSYQEFLNCNFQRLSSLKSCLGWIEESISRVSLKYSHVPDDWSLPREILLKYYVMTKQRVCDYFFYNEVDEEDFIEAFDATIRCEKRLGKLFEKQGCSACVQSTSLEDGACKSKGLSQKETFCPHKTMLSSLFVPNIEIYLERSFKELMESDLNQENVKLCIISGFLDFFRGVEKILKRVEYLNDKSAHRHLVHYFDEYLSLLIKRTRLPGCLNESIIVLNTMLYIRETALDFLDQIIEKSEVEEDIPKIHMQMRKAERLQNTFIDDFLSSYFLGLDFSAPEGLSRKVIQILDKDIMNEEIEGIYEDIRITLVESVVSHVFSGIYSIKVTPRISEALLLETAEIKRYLRTKVSVLPLIDVVEKYLKIFLCPPDNERCFVENFILMSEGIFSFDQIVNNIGSSHGEDRLYLAYKSVVDSFNGVS
;
A
#
# COMPACT_ATOMS: atom_id res chain seq x y z
N MET A 1 -32.76 -38.37 3.83
CA MET A 1 -31.82 -38.31 2.69
C MET A 1 -31.38 -36.88 2.45
N HIS A 2 -30.10 -36.70 2.12
CA HIS A 2 -29.56 -35.42 1.63
C HIS A 2 -29.87 -35.23 0.14
N ALA A 3 -29.87 -33.98 -0.35
CA ALA A 3 -30.20 -33.67 -1.75
C ALA A 3 -29.31 -34.42 -2.77
N SER A 4 -28.03 -34.64 -2.44
CA SER A 4 -27.10 -35.43 -3.25
C SER A 4 -27.51 -36.90 -3.38
N GLU A 5 -28.01 -37.50 -2.30
CA GLU A 5 -28.48 -38.89 -2.29
C GLU A 5 -29.73 -39.06 -3.17
N LEU A 6 -30.66 -38.11 -3.11
CA LEU A 6 -31.88 -38.12 -3.94
C LEU A 6 -31.56 -37.97 -5.44
N ARG A 7 -30.63 -37.07 -5.79
CA ARG A 7 -30.15 -36.92 -7.18
C ARG A 7 -29.42 -38.16 -7.68
N THR A 8 -28.66 -38.83 -6.81
CA THR A 8 -27.97 -40.09 -7.13
C THR A 8 -28.98 -41.22 -7.36
N LEU A 9 -30.06 -41.26 -6.57
CA LEU A 9 -31.16 -42.22 -6.73
C LEU A 9 -31.90 -42.03 -8.06
N HIS A 10 -32.16 -40.78 -8.46
CA HIS A 10 -32.70 -40.49 -9.78
C HIS A 10 -31.74 -40.96 -10.89
N SER A 11 -30.44 -40.68 -10.72
CA SER A 11 -29.40 -41.06 -11.69
C SER A 11 -29.21 -42.57 -11.82
N SER A 12 -29.46 -43.34 -10.76
CA SER A 12 -29.41 -44.82 -10.78
C SER A 12 -30.63 -45.45 -11.46
N LYS A 13 -31.65 -44.65 -11.83
CA LYS A 13 -32.89 -45.08 -12.50
C LYS A 13 -33.65 -46.17 -11.71
N ASN A 14 -33.53 -46.19 -10.38
CA ASN A 14 -34.30 -47.10 -9.54
C ASN A 14 -35.73 -46.59 -9.33
N TYR A 15 -36.56 -46.69 -10.37
CA TYR A 15 -37.89 -46.07 -10.40
C TYR A 15 -38.82 -46.60 -9.30
N GLU A 16 -38.74 -47.88 -8.94
CA GLU A 16 -39.59 -48.47 -7.89
C GLU A 16 -39.33 -47.83 -6.52
N GLU A 17 -38.05 -47.64 -6.17
CA GLU A 17 -37.64 -46.97 -4.95
C GLU A 17 -38.01 -45.47 -4.97
N ILE A 18 -37.83 -44.80 -6.12
CA ILE A 18 -38.25 -43.41 -6.33
C ILE A 18 -39.76 -43.25 -6.09
N TYR A 19 -40.59 -44.12 -6.68
CA TYR A 19 -42.05 -44.07 -6.54
C TYR A 19 -42.52 -44.33 -5.11
N ASN A 20 -41.85 -45.24 -4.39
CA ASN A 20 -42.15 -45.49 -2.98
C ASN A 20 -41.84 -44.26 -2.11
N ILE A 21 -40.67 -43.63 -2.31
CA ILE A 21 -40.30 -42.41 -1.57
C ILE A 21 -41.25 -41.25 -1.89
N ILE A 22 -41.61 -41.05 -3.18
CA ILE A 22 -42.57 -40.01 -3.56
C ILE A 22 -43.92 -40.23 -2.86
N ARG A 23 -44.40 -41.48 -2.78
CA ARG A 23 -45.66 -41.82 -2.11
C ARG A 23 -45.61 -41.48 -0.62
N GLU A 24 -44.51 -41.84 0.06
CA GLU A 24 -44.31 -41.51 1.48
C GLU A 24 -44.23 -40.00 1.73
N GLU A 25 -43.55 -39.25 0.88
CA GLU A 25 -43.46 -37.78 0.99
C GLU A 25 -44.80 -37.10 0.69
N MET A 26 -45.60 -37.64 -0.23
CA MET A 26 -46.95 -37.15 -0.53
C MET A 26 -47.93 -37.36 0.64
N GLU A 27 -47.81 -38.46 1.39
CA GLU A 27 -48.62 -38.69 2.60
C GLU A 27 -48.38 -37.61 3.66
N LYS A 28 -47.15 -37.12 3.76
CA LYS A 28 -46.77 -36.03 4.70
C LYS A 28 -47.38 -34.67 4.31
N LEU A 29 -47.78 -34.48 3.06
CA LEU A 29 -48.29 -33.21 2.53
C LEU A 29 -49.82 -33.08 2.62
N SER A 30 -50.54 -34.10 3.10
CA SER A 30 -52.02 -34.13 3.08
C SER A 30 -52.62 -33.93 1.68
N LEU A 31 -51.85 -34.19 0.61
CA LEU A 31 -52.25 -34.03 -0.80
C LEU A 31 -52.86 -35.31 -1.41
N ARG A 32 -53.26 -36.27 -0.56
CA ARG A 32 -53.73 -37.62 -0.96
C ARG A 32 -54.83 -37.60 -2.01
N ASP A 33 -55.68 -36.58 -2.02
CA ASP A 33 -56.89 -36.53 -2.86
C ASP A 33 -56.68 -35.85 -4.22
N LYS A 34 -55.48 -35.31 -4.52
CA LYS A 34 -55.21 -34.53 -5.75
C LYS A 34 -54.12 -35.09 -6.66
N LEU A 35 -53.44 -36.17 -6.25
CA LEU A 35 -52.21 -36.61 -6.89
C LEU A 35 -52.22 -38.12 -7.16
N CYS A 36 -52.32 -38.51 -8.43
CA CYS A 36 -52.14 -39.89 -8.86
C CYS A 36 -50.71 -40.08 -9.38
N THR A 37 -49.94 -41.02 -8.81
CA THR A 37 -48.57 -41.34 -9.27
C THR A 37 -48.50 -41.90 -10.69
N ASN A 38 -49.64 -42.22 -11.30
CA ASN A 38 -49.74 -42.71 -12.67
C ASN A 38 -49.84 -41.57 -13.70
N ASP A 39 -50.03 -40.32 -13.26
CA ASP A 39 -50.07 -39.12 -14.09
C ASP A 39 -48.92 -38.19 -13.69
N LEU A 40 -47.77 -38.37 -14.33
CA LEU A 40 -46.57 -37.58 -14.07
C LEU A 40 -46.81 -36.09 -14.36
N GLU A 41 -47.56 -35.76 -15.41
CA GLU A 41 -47.85 -34.37 -15.80
C GLU A 41 -48.80 -33.70 -14.79
N GLY A 42 -49.82 -34.42 -14.33
CA GLY A 42 -50.72 -33.96 -13.27
C GLY A 42 -50.01 -33.77 -11.92
N LEU A 43 -49.07 -34.67 -11.59
CA LEU A 43 -48.21 -34.54 -10.40
C LEU A 43 -47.30 -33.32 -10.49
N GLN A 44 -46.62 -33.12 -11.62
CA GLN A 44 -45.77 -31.95 -11.87
C GLN A 44 -46.54 -30.64 -11.75
N SER A 45 -47.72 -30.56 -12.38
CA SER A 45 -48.58 -29.37 -12.35
C SER A 45 -49.06 -29.05 -10.94
N SER A 46 -49.40 -30.08 -10.16
CA SER A 46 -49.85 -29.92 -8.78
C SER A 46 -48.74 -29.49 -7.83
N ILE A 47 -47.51 -30.02 -8.02
CA ILE A 47 -46.33 -29.56 -7.26
C ILE A 47 -46.02 -28.11 -7.59
N GLU A 48 -46.12 -27.73 -8.87
CA GLU A 48 -45.95 -26.33 -9.29
C GLU A 48 -46.94 -25.40 -8.59
N GLU A 49 -48.23 -25.75 -8.60
CA GLU A 49 -49.29 -24.98 -7.92
C GLU A 49 -49.03 -24.87 -6.41
N GLU A 50 -48.59 -25.96 -5.78
CA GLU A 50 -48.33 -26.00 -4.35
C GLU A 50 -47.12 -25.14 -3.97
N ILE A 51 -46.03 -25.20 -4.74
CA ILE A 51 -44.87 -24.34 -4.54
C ILE A 51 -45.25 -22.87 -4.74
N ARG A 52 -46.05 -22.56 -5.78
CA ARG A 52 -46.56 -21.20 -6.00
C ARG A 52 -47.38 -20.71 -4.81
N ARG A 53 -48.30 -21.53 -4.30
CA ARG A 53 -49.12 -21.23 -3.12
C ARG A 53 -48.26 -21.01 -1.88
N CYS A 54 -47.31 -21.90 -1.61
CA CYS A 54 -46.41 -21.82 -0.46
C CYS A 54 -45.54 -20.53 -0.47
N VAL A 55 -45.09 -20.09 -1.66
CA VAL A 55 -44.37 -18.84 -1.83
C VAL A 55 -45.29 -17.63 -1.63
N HIS A 56 -46.48 -17.64 -2.23
CA HIS A 56 -47.45 -16.54 -2.12
C HIS A 56 -47.97 -16.35 -0.69
N GLU A 57 -48.31 -17.44 -0.01
CA GLU A 57 -48.75 -17.45 1.39
C GLU A 57 -47.59 -17.22 2.37
N GLN A 58 -46.35 -17.10 1.88
CA GLN A 58 -45.18 -16.88 2.70
C GLN A 58 -45.02 -17.97 3.79
N LYS A 59 -45.19 -19.26 3.46
CA LYS A 59 -45.04 -20.38 4.42
C LYS A 59 -43.71 -21.15 4.29
N GLY A 60 -42.86 -20.79 3.32
CA GLY A 60 -41.66 -21.57 2.97
C GLY A 60 -42.03 -22.80 2.14
N ILE A 61 -41.05 -23.43 1.46
CA ILE A 61 -41.31 -24.66 0.70
C ILE A 61 -41.06 -25.86 1.63
N PRO A 62 -42.09 -26.70 1.90
CA PRO A 62 -41.93 -27.90 2.70
C PRO A 62 -40.87 -28.85 2.13
N LYS A 63 -40.07 -29.45 3.02
CA LYS A 63 -39.06 -30.46 2.65
C LYS A 63 -39.62 -31.61 1.79
N PRO A 64 -40.84 -32.13 2.03
CA PRO A 64 -41.41 -33.17 1.16
C PRO A 64 -41.58 -32.74 -0.30
N LEU A 65 -42.01 -31.50 -0.57
CA LEU A 65 -42.13 -30.98 -1.94
C LEU A 65 -40.76 -30.84 -2.61
N VAL A 66 -39.74 -30.42 -1.86
CA VAL A 66 -38.36 -30.37 -2.34
C VAL A 66 -37.87 -31.77 -2.72
N ASN A 67 -38.08 -32.76 -1.84
CA ASN A 67 -37.66 -34.14 -2.09
C ASN A 67 -38.32 -34.72 -3.35
N ILE A 68 -39.63 -34.53 -3.50
CA ILE A 68 -40.36 -34.99 -4.70
C ILE A 68 -39.81 -34.30 -5.96
N THR A 69 -39.52 -32.99 -5.88
CA THR A 69 -38.94 -32.24 -7.01
C THR A 69 -37.58 -32.80 -7.43
N LEU A 70 -36.69 -33.09 -6.46
CA LEU A 70 -35.37 -33.66 -6.72
C LEU A 70 -35.43 -35.05 -7.35
N LEU A 71 -36.43 -35.85 -6.97
CA LEU A 71 -36.63 -37.22 -7.46
C LEU A 71 -37.22 -37.30 -8.87
N GLN A 72 -37.73 -36.19 -9.42
CA GLN A 72 -38.26 -36.13 -10.79
C GLN A 72 -37.22 -35.72 -11.85
N GLY A 73 -35.99 -35.45 -11.43
CA GLY A 73 -34.86 -35.23 -12.33
C GLY A 73 -34.53 -33.76 -12.61
N GLU A 74 -33.37 -33.55 -13.23
CA GLU A 74 -32.73 -32.24 -13.38
C GLU A 74 -33.57 -31.23 -14.16
N SER A 75 -34.31 -31.67 -15.18
CA SER A 75 -35.13 -30.77 -16.01
C SER A 75 -36.31 -30.18 -15.24
N PHE A 76 -36.96 -30.99 -14.41
CA PHE A 76 -38.04 -30.53 -13.53
C PHE A 76 -37.49 -29.71 -12.37
N GLU A 77 -36.38 -30.14 -11.76
CA GLU A 77 -35.70 -29.38 -10.72
C GLU A 77 -35.32 -27.96 -11.20
N ALA A 78 -34.70 -27.85 -12.37
CA ALA A 78 -34.33 -26.55 -12.95
C ALA A 78 -35.55 -25.66 -13.20
N ARG A 79 -36.66 -26.24 -13.67
CA ARG A 79 -37.93 -25.52 -13.86
C ARG A 79 -38.49 -25.00 -12.53
N MET A 80 -38.56 -25.86 -11.51
CA MET A 80 -39.06 -25.50 -10.19
C MET A 80 -38.18 -24.46 -9.49
N LYS A 81 -36.85 -24.58 -9.62
CA LYS A 81 -35.90 -23.55 -9.18
C LYS A 81 -36.19 -22.20 -9.83
N SER A 82 -36.35 -22.16 -11.15
CA SER A 82 -36.67 -20.93 -11.90
C SER A 82 -38.00 -20.31 -11.45
N LEU A 83 -39.04 -21.13 -11.27
CA LEU A 83 -40.34 -20.68 -10.77
C LEU A 83 -40.24 -20.10 -9.36
N ALA A 84 -39.57 -20.80 -8.44
CA ALA A 84 -39.37 -20.34 -7.08
C ALA A 84 -38.64 -18.99 -7.04
N ILE A 85 -37.56 -18.82 -7.82
CA ILE A 85 -36.81 -17.55 -7.94
C ILE A 85 -37.71 -16.44 -8.51
N SER A 86 -38.52 -16.76 -9.53
CA SER A 86 -39.41 -15.80 -10.17
C SER A 86 -40.48 -15.27 -9.20
N TYR A 87 -41.24 -16.17 -8.57
CA TYR A 87 -42.32 -15.79 -7.65
C TYR A 87 -41.79 -15.11 -6.40
N LEU A 88 -40.77 -15.70 -5.76
CA LEU A 88 -40.20 -15.15 -4.53
C LEU A 88 -39.55 -13.80 -4.83
N GLY A 89 -38.84 -13.69 -5.94
CA GLY A 89 -38.25 -12.43 -6.36
C GLY A 89 -39.30 -11.36 -6.69
N SER A 90 -40.44 -11.71 -7.28
CA SER A 90 -41.55 -10.75 -7.52
C SER A 90 -42.11 -10.21 -6.20
N LEU A 91 -42.46 -11.11 -5.26
CA LEU A 91 -43.01 -10.75 -3.96
C LEU A 91 -42.03 -9.90 -3.12
N CYS A 92 -40.76 -10.30 -3.10
CA CYS A 92 -39.69 -9.56 -2.45
C CYS A 92 -39.49 -8.18 -3.11
N SER A 93 -39.51 -8.09 -4.45
CA SER A 93 -39.32 -6.82 -5.16
C SER A 93 -40.43 -5.82 -4.84
N VAL A 94 -41.70 -6.24 -4.82
CA VAL A 94 -42.81 -5.35 -4.47
C VAL A 94 -42.64 -4.78 -3.06
N SER A 95 -42.40 -5.64 -2.06
CA SER A 95 -42.22 -5.19 -0.67
C SER A 95 -41.01 -4.26 -0.50
N TYR A 96 -39.92 -4.53 -1.22
CA TYR A 96 -38.74 -3.68 -1.18
C TYR A 96 -38.95 -2.35 -1.91
N GLN A 97 -39.67 -2.34 -3.03
CA GLN A 97 -39.97 -1.12 -3.78
C GLN A 97 -40.79 -0.15 -2.93
N GLU A 98 -41.81 -0.65 -2.23
CA GLU A 98 -42.61 0.13 -1.29
C GLU A 98 -41.75 0.70 -0.16
N PHE A 99 -40.87 -0.14 0.42
CA PHE A 99 -39.94 0.32 1.46
C PHE A 99 -38.99 1.40 0.94
N LEU A 100 -38.39 1.19 -0.24
CA LEU A 100 -37.42 2.08 -0.85
C LEU A 100 -38.03 3.45 -1.15
N ASN A 101 -39.25 3.48 -1.71
CA ASN A 101 -39.96 4.71 -2.01
C ASN A 101 -40.29 5.55 -0.76
N CYS A 102 -40.58 4.90 0.36
CA CYS A 102 -40.92 5.59 1.60
C CYS A 102 -39.69 6.03 2.41
N ASN A 103 -38.58 5.29 2.34
CA ASN A 103 -37.46 5.46 3.27
C ASN A 103 -36.19 6.05 2.62
N PHE A 104 -36.07 6.03 1.29
CA PHE A 104 -34.92 6.59 0.59
C PHE A 104 -35.19 8.04 0.17
N GLN A 105 -34.83 8.98 1.06
CA GLN A 105 -34.96 10.42 0.84
C GLN A 105 -33.62 11.12 0.58
N ARG A 106 -32.56 10.65 1.24
CA ARG A 106 -31.18 11.17 1.14
C ARG A 106 -30.19 10.02 1.09
N LEU A 107 -28.94 10.31 0.73
CA LEU A 107 -27.94 9.26 0.54
C LEU A 107 -27.65 8.48 1.85
N SER A 108 -27.62 9.16 3.01
CA SER A 108 -27.48 8.50 4.32
C SER A 108 -28.63 7.53 4.65
N SER A 109 -29.82 7.70 4.06
CA SER A 109 -30.93 6.73 4.17
C SER A 109 -30.57 5.36 3.61
N LEU A 110 -29.53 5.25 2.76
CA LEU A 110 -29.05 3.98 2.23
C LEU A 110 -28.72 2.98 3.34
N LYS A 111 -28.20 3.44 4.48
CA LYS A 111 -27.93 2.58 5.65
C LYS A 111 -29.17 1.83 6.14
N SER A 112 -30.32 2.50 6.20
CA SER A 112 -31.59 1.88 6.58
C SER A 112 -32.07 0.87 5.53
N CYS A 113 -31.88 1.18 4.25
CA CYS A 113 -32.20 0.30 3.13
C CYS A 113 -31.34 -0.97 3.14
N LEU A 114 -30.05 -0.83 3.41
CA LEU A 114 -29.11 -1.95 3.53
C LEU A 114 -29.44 -2.81 4.76
N GLY A 115 -29.80 -2.20 5.89
CA GLY A 115 -30.25 -2.93 7.07
C GLY A 115 -31.51 -3.77 6.80
N TRP A 116 -32.48 -3.21 6.06
CA TRP A 116 -33.67 -3.94 5.63
C TRP A 116 -33.31 -5.11 4.70
N ILE A 117 -32.39 -4.90 3.75
CA ILE A 117 -31.89 -5.96 2.87
C ILE A 117 -31.30 -7.11 3.68
N GLU A 118 -30.40 -6.82 4.62
CA GLU A 118 -29.75 -7.83 5.47
C GLU A 118 -30.77 -8.66 6.26
N GLU A 119 -31.77 -8.01 6.87
CA GLU A 119 -32.82 -8.69 7.60
C GLU A 119 -33.69 -9.53 6.65
N SER A 120 -34.08 -8.99 5.51
CA SER A 120 -34.89 -9.71 4.52
C SER A 120 -34.18 -10.95 4.00
N ILE A 121 -32.88 -10.86 3.68
CA ILE A 121 -32.08 -11.99 3.21
C ILE A 121 -31.92 -13.05 4.31
N SER A 122 -31.76 -12.63 5.56
CA SER A 122 -31.73 -13.55 6.71
C SER A 122 -33.05 -14.29 6.86
N ARG A 123 -34.19 -13.58 6.75
CA ARG A 123 -35.54 -14.19 6.80
C ARG A 123 -35.76 -15.20 5.67
N VAL A 124 -35.36 -14.87 4.44
CA VAL A 124 -35.41 -15.81 3.30
C VAL A 124 -34.54 -17.04 3.60
N SER A 125 -33.29 -16.83 4.03
CA SER A 125 -32.35 -17.93 4.27
C SER A 125 -32.87 -18.91 5.33
N LEU A 126 -33.47 -18.40 6.41
CA LEU A 126 -34.07 -19.23 7.45
C LEU A 126 -35.29 -20.01 6.92
N LYS A 127 -36.19 -19.30 6.25
CA LYS A 127 -37.49 -19.81 5.79
C LYS A 127 -37.39 -20.85 4.69
N TYR A 128 -36.38 -20.75 3.84
CA TYR A 128 -36.12 -21.67 2.73
C TYR A 128 -34.89 -22.56 3.00
N SER A 129 -34.51 -22.75 4.27
CA SER A 129 -33.37 -23.59 4.68
C SER A 129 -33.47 -25.07 4.27
N HIS A 130 -34.66 -25.55 3.92
CA HIS A 130 -34.88 -26.90 3.40
C HIS A 130 -34.65 -27.03 1.89
N VAL A 131 -34.53 -25.90 1.18
CA VAL A 131 -34.25 -25.87 -0.25
C VAL A 131 -32.74 -26.09 -0.45
N PRO A 132 -32.29 -26.82 -1.48
CA PRO A 132 -30.87 -27.03 -1.75
C PRO A 132 -30.11 -25.72 -1.93
N ASP A 133 -28.90 -25.63 -1.37
CA ASP A 133 -28.03 -24.43 -1.44
C ASP A 133 -27.76 -23.99 -2.89
N ASP A 134 -27.68 -24.93 -3.82
CA ASP A 134 -27.44 -24.67 -5.24
C ASP A 134 -28.65 -24.09 -5.98
N TRP A 135 -29.82 -24.03 -5.35
CA TRP A 135 -30.93 -23.19 -5.83
C TRP A 135 -30.65 -21.71 -5.63
N SER A 136 -29.74 -21.36 -4.72
CA SER A 136 -29.21 -20.00 -4.54
C SER A 136 -30.26 -18.91 -4.31
N LEU A 137 -31.42 -19.25 -3.73
CA LEU A 137 -32.55 -18.32 -3.58
C LEU A 137 -32.19 -16.99 -2.90
N PRO A 138 -31.45 -16.96 -1.76
CA PRO A 138 -31.10 -15.69 -1.11
C PRO A 138 -30.22 -14.81 -1.99
N ARG A 139 -29.31 -15.40 -2.78
CA ARG A 139 -28.42 -14.68 -3.68
C ARG A 139 -29.20 -14.01 -4.82
N GLU A 140 -30.15 -14.71 -5.43
CA GLU A 140 -30.94 -14.17 -6.54
C GLU A 140 -31.85 -13.02 -6.07
N ILE A 141 -32.39 -13.10 -4.85
CA ILE A 141 -33.17 -12.00 -4.25
C ILE A 141 -32.27 -10.82 -3.92
N LEU A 142 -31.08 -11.07 -3.35
CA LEU A 142 -30.11 -10.01 -3.05
C LEU A 142 -29.75 -9.23 -4.31
N LEU A 143 -29.53 -9.92 -5.44
CA LEU A 143 -29.26 -9.27 -6.72
C LEU A 143 -30.41 -8.36 -7.16
N LYS A 144 -31.66 -8.79 -7.00
CA LYS A 144 -32.83 -7.93 -7.30
C LYS A 144 -32.86 -6.69 -6.42
N TYR A 145 -32.62 -6.84 -5.12
CA TYR A 145 -32.54 -5.69 -4.22
C TYR A 145 -31.42 -4.73 -4.62
N TYR A 146 -30.21 -5.24 -4.89
CA TYR A 146 -29.08 -4.40 -5.32
C TYR A 146 -29.38 -3.64 -6.61
N VAL A 147 -30.04 -4.26 -7.60
CA VAL A 147 -30.42 -3.57 -8.84
C VAL A 147 -31.39 -2.41 -8.56
N MET A 148 -32.39 -2.63 -7.71
CA MET A 148 -33.36 -1.60 -7.33
C MET A 148 -32.70 -0.47 -6.52
N THR A 149 -31.86 -0.82 -5.55
CA THR A 149 -31.08 0.16 -4.76
C THR A 149 -30.16 0.96 -5.67
N LYS A 150 -29.45 0.29 -6.59
CA LYS A 150 -28.56 0.91 -7.56
C LYS A 150 -29.29 1.97 -8.38
N GLN A 151 -30.45 1.63 -8.94
CA GLN A 151 -31.23 2.57 -9.74
C GLN A 151 -31.55 3.83 -8.91
N ARG A 152 -32.02 3.65 -7.68
CA ARG A 152 -32.38 4.76 -6.79
C ARG A 152 -31.19 5.63 -6.37
N VAL A 153 -30.04 5.01 -6.11
CA VAL A 153 -28.79 5.72 -5.77
C VAL A 153 -28.24 6.48 -6.98
N CYS A 154 -28.29 5.89 -8.18
CA CYS A 154 -27.93 6.58 -9.42
C CYS A 154 -28.82 7.80 -9.67
N ASP A 155 -30.14 7.66 -9.49
CA ASP A 155 -31.07 8.79 -9.59
C ASP A 155 -30.70 9.89 -8.58
N TYR A 156 -30.33 9.51 -7.36
CA TYR A 156 -29.91 10.48 -6.35
C TYR A 156 -28.68 11.27 -6.79
N PHE A 157 -27.61 10.57 -7.22
CA PHE A 157 -26.37 11.20 -7.70
C PHE A 157 -26.60 12.09 -8.92
N PHE A 158 -27.58 11.77 -9.78
CA PHE A 158 -27.87 12.54 -10.98
C PHE A 158 -28.67 13.82 -10.70
N TYR A 159 -29.60 13.78 -9.74
CA TYR A 159 -30.55 14.88 -9.50
C TYR A 159 -30.23 15.77 -8.29
N ASN A 160 -29.32 15.35 -7.41
CA ASN A 160 -29.06 16.06 -6.15
C ASN A 160 -27.59 16.40 -5.99
N GLU A 161 -27.32 17.51 -5.31
CA GLU A 161 -25.98 17.79 -4.78
C GLU A 161 -25.71 16.83 -3.61
N VAL A 162 -24.49 16.30 -3.58
CA VAL A 162 -24.07 15.29 -2.61
C VAL A 162 -23.39 16.00 -1.45
N ASP A 163 -24.02 15.93 -0.26
CA ASP A 163 -23.39 16.36 0.98
C ASP A 163 -22.27 15.38 1.40
N GLU A 164 -21.18 15.95 1.92
CA GLU A 164 -19.97 15.20 2.29
C GLU A 164 -20.25 14.17 3.39
N GLU A 165 -20.95 14.54 4.47
CA GLU A 165 -21.25 13.64 5.58
C GLU A 165 -22.24 12.54 5.16
N ASP A 166 -23.25 12.90 4.37
CA ASP A 166 -24.19 11.94 3.78
C ASP A 166 -23.47 10.93 2.86
N PHE A 167 -22.46 11.36 2.10
CA PHE A 167 -21.63 10.49 1.26
C PHE A 167 -20.82 9.50 2.09
N ILE A 168 -20.08 9.99 3.10
CA ILE A 168 -19.23 9.16 3.95
C ILE A 168 -20.05 8.10 4.68
N GLU A 169 -21.18 8.48 5.30
CA GLU A 169 -22.02 7.52 6.01
C GLU A 169 -22.54 6.42 5.08
N ALA A 170 -23.01 6.80 3.89
CA ALA A 170 -23.55 5.86 2.92
C ALA A 170 -22.46 4.95 2.32
N PHE A 171 -21.28 5.48 2.02
CA PHE A 171 -20.14 4.73 1.52
C PHE A 171 -19.70 3.66 2.52
N ASP A 172 -19.50 4.04 3.78
CA ASP A 172 -19.11 3.11 4.84
C ASP A 172 -20.21 2.08 5.17
N ALA A 173 -21.48 2.47 5.11
CA ALA A 173 -22.59 1.53 5.26
C ALA A 173 -22.61 0.50 4.12
N THR A 174 -22.36 0.94 2.88
CA THR A 174 -22.37 0.10 1.68
C THR A 174 -21.26 -0.94 1.72
N ILE A 175 -20.01 -0.53 1.94
CA ILE A 175 -18.87 -1.47 2.02
C ILE A 175 -19.09 -2.50 3.13
N ARG A 176 -19.60 -2.08 4.30
CA ARG A 176 -19.88 -3.01 5.41
C ARG A 176 -20.97 -4.02 5.09
N CYS A 177 -22.04 -3.59 4.41
CA CYS A 177 -23.12 -4.48 3.98
C CYS A 177 -22.61 -5.50 2.93
N GLU A 178 -21.94 -5.01 1.89
CA GLU A 178 -21.43 -5.86 0.81
C GLU A 178 -20.35 -6.84 1.31
N LYS A 179 -19.49 -6.47 2.27
CA LYS A 179 -18.56 -7.43 2.91
C LYS A 179 -19.29 -8.53 3.69
N ARG A 180 -20.41 -8.21 4.35
CA ARG A 180 -21.21 -9.19 5.12
C ARG A 180 -21.98 -10.14 4.20
N LEU A 181 -22.68 -9.60 3.21
CA LEU A 181 -23.50 -10.37 2.27
C LEU A 181 -22.70 -10.99 1.12
N GLY A 182 -21.48 -10.52 0.89
CA GLY A 182 -20.56 -10.98 -0.16
C GLY A 182 -20.28 -12.49 -0.15
N LYS A 183 -20.37 -13.13 1.02
CA LYS A 183 -20.23 -14.59 1.20
C LYS A 183 -21.23 -15.39 0.36
N LEU A 184 -22.38 -14.81 0.02
CA LEU A 184 -23.39 -15.45 -0.83
C LEU A 184 -22.94 -15.58 -2.29
N PHE A 185 -21.94 -14.81 -2.72
CA PHE A 185 -21.39 -14.87 -4.07
C PHE A 185 -20.17 -15.79 -4.21
N GLU A 186 -19.50 -16.15 -3.10
CA GLU A 186 -18.24 -16.91 -3.09
C GLU A 186 -18.38 -18.37 -3.54
N LYS A 187 -19.54 -19.01 -3.31
CA LYS A 187 -19.71 -20.45 -3.59
C LYS A 187 -19.98 -20.79 -5.07
N GLN A 188 -20.62 -19.90 -5.84
CA GLN A 188 -21.20 -20.24 -7.15
C GLN A 188 -21.25 -19.07 -8.17
N GLY A 189 -20.62 -17.92 -7.90
CA GLY A 189 -20.77 -16.73 -8.75
C GLY A 189 -22.22 -16.19 -8.76
N CYS A 190 -22.59 -15.36 -9.73
CA CYS A 190 -23.98 -14.92 -9.93
C CYS A 190 -24.59 -15.55 -11.18
N SER A 191 -25.92 -15.78 -11.21
CA SER A 191 -26.64 -16.34 -12.36
C SER A 191 -26.38 -15.56 -13.67
N ALA A 192 -26.38 -14.23 -13.60
CA ALA A 192 -26.07 -13.36 -14.74
C ALA A 192 -24.61 -13.49 -15.23
N CYS A 193 -23.69 -13.79 -14.34
CA CYS A 193 -22.26 -13.88 -14.60
C CYS A 193 -21.89 -15.23 -15.24
N VAL A 194 -22.55 -16.30 -14.80
CA VAL A 194 -22.35 -17.69 -15.27
C VAL A 194 -22.84 -17.87 -16.71
N GLN A 195 -23.88 -17.15 -17.13
CA GLN A 195 -24.36 -17.20 -18.51
C GLN A 195 -23.36 -16.58 -19.50
N SER A 196 -22.68 -15.50 -19.12
CA SER A 196 -21.66 -14.85 -19.95
C SER A 196 -20.41 -15.70 -20.18
N THR A 197 -19.99 -16.52 -19.21
CA THR A 197 -18.80 -17.40 -19.36
C THR A 197 -19.09 -18.60 -20.26
N SER A 198 -20.35 -19.04 -20.35
CA SER A 198 -20.74 -20.18 -21.18
C SER A 198 -20.75 -19.92 -22.69
N LEU A 199 -20.62 -18.65 -23.12
CA LEU A 199 -20.60 -18.25 -24.52
C LEU A 199 -19.18 -18.08 -25.09
N GLU A 200 -18.14 -17.99 -24.26
CA GLU A 200 -16.76 -17.75 -24.74
C GLU A 200 -15.85 -19.00 -24.69
N ASP A 201 -16.19 -20.04 -23.93
CA ASP A 201 -15.35 -21.25 -23.78
C ASP A 201 -15.66 -22.38 -24.78
N GLY A 202 -15.88 -22.02 -26.04
CA GLY A 202 -15.99 -22.97 -27.16
C GLY A 202 -14.64 -23.52 -27.67
N ALA A 203 -13.51 -22.95 -27.25
CA ALA A 203 -12.22 -23.25 -27.88
C ALA A 203 -11.00 -23.11 -26.95
N CYS A 204 -10.93 -23.87 -25.85
CA CYS A 204 -9.65 -24.40 -25.32
C CYS A 204 -9.87 -25.26 -24.06
N LYS A 205 -10.08 -26.56 -24.24
CA LYS A 205 -9.83 -27.53 -23.16
C LYS A 205 -8.35 -27.93 -23.18
N SER A 206 -7.50 -27.11 -22.56
CA SER A 206 -6.17 -27.55 -22.14
C SER A 206 -6.01 -27.38 -20.62
N LYS A 207 -5.67 -28.51 -20.02
CA LYS A 207 -5.42 -28.79 -18.61
C LYS A 207 -4.62 -27.70 -17.88
N GLY A 208 -5.04 -27.46 -16.63
CA GLY A 208 -4.19 -26.90 -15.58
C GLY A 208 -4.22 -25.38 -15.48
N LEU A 209 -5.29 -24.82 -14.93
CA LEU A 209 -5.27 -23.48 -14.37
C LEU A 209 -5.89 -23.49 -12.98
N SER A 210 -5.10 -22.97 -12.05
CA SER A 210 -5.47 -22.57 -10.71
C SER A 210 -6.84 -21.88 -10.71
N GLN A 211 -7.64 -22.20 -9.70
CA GLN A 211 -8.86 -21.48 -9.35
C GLN A 211 -8.52 -20.00 -9.12
N LYS A 212 -8.49 -19.18 -10.18
CA LYS A 212 -8.72 -17.74 -10.02
C LYS A 212 -10.15 -17.62 -9.53
N GLU A 213 -10.32 -17.27 -8.26
CA GLU A 213 -11.61 -16.92 -7.69
C GLU A 213 -12.32 -15.98 -8.67
N THR A 214 -13.43 -16.44 -9.24
CA THR A 214 -14.18 -15.64 -10.19
C THR A 214 -14.84 -14.51 -9.41
N PHE A 215 -14.20 -13.34 -9.43
CA PHE A 215 -14.72 -12.14 -8.78
C PHE A 215 -16.03 -11.74 -9.45
N CYS A 216 -17.14 -11.92 -8.73
CA CYS A 216 -18.46 -11.51 -9.21
C CYS A 216 -18.57 -9.97 -9.11
N PRO A 217 -18.77 -9.22 -10.22
CA PRO A 217 -18.88 -7.76 -10.18
C PRO A 217 -20.10 -7.29 -9.38
N HIS A 218 -21.10 -8.15 -9.21
CA HIS A 218 -22.28 -7.84 -8.39
C HIS A 218 -21.99 -7.83 -6.88
N LYS A 219 -20.83 -8.34 -6.44
CA LYS A 219 -20.38 -8.27 -5.04
C LYS A 219 -20.14 -6.83 -4.59
N THR A 220 -19.68 -5.98 -5.50
CA THR A 220 -19.35 -4.55 -5.28
C THR A 220 -20.26 -3.61 -6.07
N MET A 221 -21.46 -4.09 -6.45
CA MET A 221 -22.38 -3.36 -7.33
C MET A 221 -22.74 -1.98 -6.79
N LEU A 222 -22.97 -1.87 -5.48
CA LEU A 222 -23.38 -0.63 -4.85
C LEU A 222 -22.18 0.25 -4.52
N SER A 223 -21.07 -0.32 -4.02
CA SER A 223 -19.85 0.46 -3.75
C SER A 223 -19.24 1.06 -5.01
N SER A 224 -19.36 0.38 -6.17
CA SER A 224 -18.92 0.93 -7.46
C SER A 224 -19.62 2.24 -7.86
N LEU A 225 -20.81 2.53 -7.31
CA LEU A 225 -21.55 3.78 -7.59
C LEU A 225 -20.88 5.01 -6.97
N PHE A 226 -20.01 4.82 -5.99
CA PHE A 226 -19.31 5.90 -5.30
C PHE A 226 -18.01 6.30 -6.02
N VAL A 227 -17.50 5.46 -6.91
CA VAL A 227 -16.24 5.69 -7.65
C VAL A 227 -16.21 7.05 -8.37
N PRO A 228 -17.27 7.49 -9.09
CA PRO A 228 -17.23 8.77 -9.80
C PRO A 228 -17.08 9.99 -8.87
N ASN A 229 -17.44 9.86 -7.60
CA ASN A 229 -17.36 10.92 -6.59
C ASN A 229 -16.40 10.54 -5.45
N ILE A 230 -15.45 9.63 -5.70
CA ILE A 230 -14.55 9.10 -4.67
C ILE A 230 -13.67 10.18 -4.02
N GLU A 231 -13.44 11.28 -4.75
CA GLU A 231 -12.73 12.46 -4.26
C GLU A 231 -13.33 13.01 -2.98
N ILE A 232 -14.66 12.99 -2.80
CA ILE A 232 -15.33 13.44 -1.56
C ILE A 232 -14.82 12.63 -0.37
N TYR A 233 -14.71 11.30 -0.53
CA TYR A 233 -14.18 10.43 0.53
C TYR A 233 -12.71 10.66 0.80
N LEU A 234 -11.90 10.79 -0.26
CA LEU A 234 -10.46 10.99 -0.14
C LEU A 234 -10.16 12.33 0.52
N GLU A 235 -10.79 13.41 0.07
CA GLU A 235 -10.61 14.74 0.62
C GLU A 235 -10.95 14.78 2.12
N ARG A 236 -12.12 14.27 2.52
CA ARG A 236 -12.52 14.20 3.92
C ARG A 236 -11.53 13.38 4.75
N SER A 237 -11.19 12.19 4.26
CA SER A 237 -10.30 11.28 4.98
C SER A 237 -8.90 11.88 5.18
N PHE A 238 -8.33 12.50 4.14
CA PHE A 238 -7.01 13.12 4.25
C PHE A 238 -7.04 14.43 5.07
N LYS A 239 -8.14 15.20 5.05
CA LYS A 239 -8.33 16.34 5.96
C LYS A 239 -8.28 15.90 7.42
N GLU A 240 -8.97 14.83 7.78
CA GLU A 240 -8.93 14.25 9.14
C GLU A 240 -7.51 13.87 9.57
N LEU A 241 -6.69 13.35 8.65
CA LEU A 241 -5.27 13.05 8.94
C LEU A 241 -4.42 14.31 9.20
N MET A 242 -4.89 15.49 8.79
CA MET A 242 -4.19 16.76 8.91
C MET A 242 -4.72 17.67 10.04
N GLU A 243 -5.77 17.25 10.75
CA GLU A 243 -6.41 18.03 11.83
C GLU A 243 -5.49 18.22 13.05
N SER A 244 -4.57 17.27 13.30
CA SER A 244 -3.60 17.40 14.36
C SER A 244 -2.43 18.32 13.95
N ASP A 245 -2.08 19.26 14.83
CA ASP A 245 -0.88 20.06 14.66
C ASP A 245 0.37 19.17 14.69
N LEU A 246 1.29 19.39 13.74
CA LEU A 246 2.54 18.65 13.65
C LEU A 246 3.46 19.05 14.82
N ASN A 247 3.45 18.25 15.89
CA ASN A 247 4.40 18.40 16.99
C ASN A 247 5.71 17.68 16.65
N GLN A 248 6.76 18.45 16.34
CA GLN A 248 8.10 17.93 16.01
C GLN A 248 8.86 17.38 17.22
N GLU A 249 8.48 17.75 18.45
CA GLU A 249 9.10 17.23 19.67
C GLU A 249 8.64 15.79 19.97
N ASN A 250 7.49 15.37 19.42
CA ASN A 250 6.97 14.03 19.60
C ASN A 250 7.63 13.07 18.60
N VAL A 251 8.75 12.48 19.01
CA VAL A 251 9.59 11.61 18.17
C VAL A 251 9.46 10.15 18.62
N LYS A 252 9.34 9.24 17.66
CA LYS A 252 9.35 7.79 17.87
C LYS A 252 10.32 7.18 16.87
N LEU A 253 11.27 6.36 17.34
CA LEU A 253 12.30 5.76 16.48
C LEU A 253 13.08 6.81 15.66
N CYS A 254 13.39 7.97 16.26
CA CYS A 254 14.02 9.10 15.57
C CYS A 254 13.24 9.62 14.35
N ILE A 255 11.93 9.39 14.32
CA ILE A 255 10.99 9.89 13.30
C ILE A 255 9.93 10.74 13.98
N ILE A 256 9.58 11.88 13.38
CA ILE A 256 8.49 12.73 13.87
C ILE A 256 7.18 11.94 13.77
N SER A 257 6.55 11.68 14.91
CA SER A 257 5.41 10.77 15.05
C SER A 257 4.20 11.12 14.17
N GLY A 258 4.00 12.40 13.86
CA GLY A 258 2.93 12.85 12.96
C GLY A 258 2.98 12.18 11.58
N PHE A 259 4.18 11.87 11.06
CA PHE A 259 4.30 11.15 9.79
C PHE A 259 3.94 9.67 9.93
N LEU A 260 4.30 9.03 11.06
CA LEU A 260 3.90 7.65 11.33
C LEU A 260 2.37 7.51 11.40
N ASP A 261 1.73 8.46 12.07
CA ASP A 261 0.26 8.46 12.21
C ASP A 261 -0.43 8.78 10.88
N PHE A 262 0.15 9.66 10.05
CA PHE A 262 -0.31 9.90 8.68
C PHE A 262 -0.29 8.61 7.84
N PHE A 263 0.83 7.88 7.79
CA PHE A 263 0.93 6.64 7.00
C PHE A 263 -0.02 5.54 7.50
N ARG A 264 -0.23 5.42 8.82
CA ARG A 264 -1.25 4.52 9.38
C ARG A 264 -2.67 4.91 8.96
N GLY A 265 -2.92 6.22 8.82
CA GLY A 265 -4.15 6.75 8.25
C GLY A 265 -4.33 6.35 6.80
N VAL A 266 -3.31 6.57 5.98
CA VAL A 266 -3.27 6.19 4.55
C VAL A 266 -3.54 4.70 4.37
N GLU A 267 -2.98 3.82 5.21
CA GLU A 267 -3.24 2.37 5.16
C GLU A 267 -4.75 2.04 5.31
N LYS A 268 -5.47 2.77 6.18
CA LYS A 268 -6.92 2.59 6.35
C LYS A 268 -7.69 3.06 5.11
N ILE A 269 -7.26 4.18 4.52
CA ILE A 269 -7.86 4.72 3.29
C ILE A 269 -7.65 3.73 2.15
N LEU A 270 -6.42 3.25 1.99
CA LEU A 270 -6.03 2.27 0.98
C LEU A 270 -6.89 1.00 1.05
N LYS A 271 -7.11 0.42 2.25
CA LYS A 271 -7.98 -0.75 2.42
C LYS A 271 -9.42 -0.54 1.96
N ARG A 272 -9.94 0.69 1.99
CA ARG A 272 -11.28 1.02 1.45
C ARG A 272 -11.24 1.18 -0.07
N VAL A 273 -10.21 1.82 -0.62
CA VAL A 273 -10.03 2.00 -2.08
C VAL A 273 -9.76 0.66 -2.77
N GLU A 274 -8.93 -0.20 -2.19
CA GLU A 274 -8.65 -1.55 -2.70
C GLU A 274 -9.92 -2.41 -2.80
N TYR A 275 -10.90 -2.20 -1.91
CA TYR A 275 -12.18 -2.90 -1.97
C TYR A 275 -12.98 -2.60 -3.24
N LEU A 276 -12.82 -1.39 -3.80
CA LEU A 276 -13.53 -0.98 -5.01
C LEU A 276 -12.96 -1.64 -6.27
N ASN A 277 -11.68 -2.05 -6.23
CA ASN A 277 -10.96 -2.64 -7.35
C ASN A 277 -11.08 -1.81 -8.65
N ASP A 278 -10.98 -0.48 -8.52
CA ASP A 278 -11.14 0.46 -9.63
C ASP A 278 -9.87 1.30 -9.84
N LYS A 279 -9.35 1.33 -11.08
CA LYS A 279 -8.10 2.05 -11.41
C LYS A 279 -8.21 3.56 -11.20
N SER A 280 -9.36 4.16 -11.48
CA SER A 280 -9.58 5.60 -11.29
C SER A 280 -9.52 5.96 -9.80
N ALA A 281 -10.11 5.15 -8.93
CA ALA A 281 -10.03 5.38 -7.49
C ALA A 281 -8.58 5.33 -6.95
N HIS A 282 -7.73 4.43 -7.47
CA HIS A 282 -6.32 4.36 -7.12
C HIS A 282 -5.53 5.60 -7.59
N ARG A 283 -5.81 6.11 -8.80
CA ARG A 283 -5.20 7.35 -9.29
C ARG A 283 -5.51 8.54 -8.40
N HIS A 284 -6.79 8.73 -8.05
CA HIS A 284 -7.18 9.80 -7.13
C HIS A 284 -6.52 9.61 -5.75
N LEU A 285 -6.40 8.38 -5.25
CA LEU A 285 -5.70 8.12 -3.99
C LEU A 285 -4.24 8.60 -4.04
N VAL A 286 -3.50 8.29 -5.11
CA VAL A 286 -2.10 8.76 -5.27
C VAL A 286 -2.05 10.28 -5.35
N HIS A 287 -2.97 10.92 -6.07
CA HIS A 287 -3.04 12.38 -6.18
C HIS A 287 -3.23 13.06 -4.82
N TYR A 288 -4.19 12.58 -4.03
CA TYR A 288 -4.46 13.11 -2.69
C TYR A 288 -3.32 12.79 -1.72
N PHE A 289 -2.70 11.62 -1.84
CA PHE A 289 -1.50 11.28 -1.07
C PHE A 289 -0.35 12.27 -1.36
N ASP A 290 -0.03 12.54 -2.64
CA ASP A 290 0.99 13.51 -3.04
C ASP A 290 0.70 14.90 -2.49
N GLU A 291 -0.55 15.35 -2.61
CA GLU A 291 -0.95 16.66 -2.12
C GLU A 291 -0.82 16.79 -0.60
N TYR A 292 -1.44 15.91 0.17
CA TYR A 292 -1.55 16.06 1.62
C TYR A 292 -0.24 15.76 2.34
N LEU A 293 0.53 14.77 1.87
CA LEU A 293 1.86 14.53 2.42
C LEU A 293 2.81 15.68 2.09
N SER A 294 2.73 16.28 0.90
CA SER A 294 3.54 17.47 0.58
C SER A 294 3.20 18.67 1.49
N LEU A 295 1.91 18.86 1.83
CA LEU A 295 1.47 19.87 2.79
C LEU A 295 2.00 19.58 4.19
N LEU A 296 2.01 18.31 4.62
CA LEU A 296 2.56 17.90 5.90
C LEU A 296 4.07 18.13 5.99
N ILE A 297 4.83 17.77 4.95
CA ILE A 297 6.26 18.04 4.85
C ILE A 297 6.52 19.55 4.92
N LYS A 298 5.71 20.37 4.24
CA LYS A 298 5.84 21.82 4.27
C LYS A 298 5.64 22.43 5.67
N ARG A 299 4.93 21.75 6.57
CA ARG A 299 4.75 22.18 7.98
C ARG A 299 5.96 21.89 8.87
N THR A 300 6.96 21.16 8.38
CA THR A 300 8.23 20.97 9.11
C THR A 300 8.94 22.32 9.26
N ARG A 301 9.50 22.56 10.46
CA ARG A 301 10.10 23.84 10.83
C ARG A 301 11.61 23.71 10.72
N LEU A 302 12.28 24.86 10.65
CA LEU A 302 13.73 24.90 10.85
C LEU A 302 14.02 24.47 12.30
N PRO A 303 14.91 23.50 12.50
CA PRO A 303 15.28 23.04 13.82
C PRO A 303 16.07 24.11 14.59
N GLY A 304 15.99 24.05 15.91
CA GLY A 304 16.78 24.87 16.82
C GLY A 304 18.17 24.29 17.10
N CYS A 305 18.38 23.00 16.84
CA CYS A 305 19.63 22.30 17.15
C CYS A 305 19.99 21.19 16.13
N LEU A 306 21.22 20.68 16.25
CA LEU A 306 21.74 19.61 15.40
C LEU A 306 20.91 18.32 15.51
N ASN A 307 20.57 17.87 16.73
CA ASN A 307 19.77 16.64 16.94
C ASN A 307 18.41 16.71 16.21
N GLU A 308 17.71 17.85 16.31
CA GLU A 308 16.44 18.05 15.60
C GLU A 308 16.63 18.02 14.08
N SER A 309 17.70 18.62 13.56
CA SER A 309 18.03 18.59 12.12
C SER A 309 18.21 17.17 11.61
N ILE A 310 18.94 16.38 12.40
CA ILE A 310 19.20 14.98 12.12
C ILE A 310 17.89 14.17 12.13
N ILE A 311 17.01 14.38 13.11
CA ILE A 311 15.69 13.72 13.20
C ILE A 311 14.82 14.09 11.97
N VAL A 312 14.86 15.34 11.52
CA VAL A 312 14.14 15.77 10.31
C VAL A 312 14.69 15.04 9.08
N LEU A 313 16.01 14.96 8.90
CA LEU A 313 16.62 14.21 7.80
C LEU A 313 16.26 12.72 7.83
N ASN A 314 16.31 12.09 9.01
CA ASN A 314 15.91 10.70 9.20
C ASN A 314 14.41 10.50 8.88
N THR A 315 13.57 11.46 9.27
CA THR A 315 12.14 11.47 8.91
C THR A 315 11.94 11.61 7.40
N MET A 316 12.71 12.45 6.71
CA MET A 316 12.63 12.55 5.24
C MET A 316 13.02 11.24 4.56
N LEU A 317 14.08 10.57 5.01
CA LEU A 317 14.44 9.25 4.47
C LEU A 317 13.33 8.22 4.71
N TYR A 318 12.76 8.18 5.91
CA TYR A 318 11.60 7.33 6.21
C TYR A 318 10.42 7.59 5.27
N ILE A 319 10.08 8.86 5.04
CA ILE A 319 9.01 9.25 4.12
C ILE A 319 9.31 8.75 2.70
N ARG A 320 10.56 8.87 2.25
CA ARG A 320 10.98 8.44 0.90
C ARG A 320 10.71 6.96 0.69
N GLU A 321 11.25 6.13 1.57
CA GLU A 321 11.13 4.67 1.48
C GLU A 321 9.67 4.25 1.59
N THR A 322 8.94 4.79 2.56
CA THR A 322 7.53 4.43 2.78
C THR A 322 6.63 4.89 1.62
N ALA A 323 6.92 6.04 1.00
CA ALA A 323 6.19 6.52 -0.16
C ALA A 323 6.46 5.66 -1.40
N LEU A 324 7.70 5.18 -1.59
CA LEU A 324 8.05 4.25 -2.67
C LEU A 324 7.35 2.91 -2.48
N ASP A 325 7.40 2.33 -1.28
CA ASP A 325 6.68 1.09 -0.95
C ASP A 325 5.16 1.22 -1.22
N PHE A 326 4.58 2.38 -0.88
CA PHE A 326 3.19 2.67 -1.16
C PHE A 326 2.89 2.69 -2.67
N LEU A 327 3.72 3.35 -3.48
CA LEU A 327 3.56 3.40 -4.94
C LEU A 327 3.71 2.00 -5.57
N ASP A 328 4.70 1.24 -5.14
CA ASP A 328 4.92 -0.14 -5.61
C ASP A 328 3.69 -1.01 -5.32
N GLN A 329 3.09 -0.88 -4.13
CA GLN A 329 1.84 -1.57 -3.79
C GLN A 329 0.67 -1.16 -4.69
N ILE A 330 0.55 0.13 -5.02
CA ILE A 330 -0.51 0.62 -5.93
C ILE A 330 -0.30 0.07 -7.35
N ILE A 331 0.94 0.08 -7.84
CA ILE A 331 1.31 -0.44 -9.16
C ILE A 331 1.00 -1.93 -9.24
N GLU A 332 1.41 -2.72 -8.23
CA GLU A 332 1.16 -4.17 -8.18
C GLU A 332 -0.34 -4.50 -8.23
N LYS A 333 -1.17 -3.73 -7.51
CA LYS A 333 -2.61 -4.03 -7.37
C LYS A 333 -3.47 -3.47 -8.49
N SER A 334 -3.11 -2.32 -9.06
CA SER A 334 -3.99 -1.58 -9.98
C SER A 334 -3.39 -1.38 -11.37
N GLU A 335 -2.12 -1.72 -11.58
CA GLU A 335 -1.34 -1.43 -12.80
C GLU A 335 -1.37 0.07 -13.14
N VAL A 336 -1.45 0.91 -12.12
CA VAL A 336 -1.47 2.37 -12.24
C VAL A 336 -0.08 2.87 -11.90
N GLU A 337 0.64 3.35 -12.91
CA GLU A 337 1.89 4.09 -12.74
C GLU A 337 1.54 5.58 -12.58
N GLU A 338 1.78 6.12 -11.40
CA GLU A 338 1.61 7.53 -11.06
C GLU A 338 2.86 8.03 -10.33
N ASP A 339 3.11 9.33 -10.41
CA ASP A 339 4.26 9.98 -9.80
C ASP A 339 3.83 10.85 -8.59
N ILE A 340 4.77 11.20 -7.73
CA ILE A 340 4.60 12.03 -6.53
C ILE A 340 5.48 13.30 -6.55
N PRO A 341 5.34 14.15 -7.58
CA PRO A 341 6.25 15.27 -7.79
C PRO A 341 6.18 16.33 -6.68
N LYS A 342 5.02 16.54 -6.03
CA LYS A 342 4.89 17.53 -4.95
C LYS A 342 5.68 17.08 -3.72
N ILE A 343 5.57 15.81 -3.33
CA ILE A 343 6.37 15.21 -2.25
C ILE A 343 7.86 15.36 -2.56
N HIS A 344 8.32 14.90 -3.73
CA HIS A 344 9.73 14.99 -4.12
C HIS A 344 10.29 16.42 -4.12
N MET A 345 9.47 17.41 -4.51
CA MET A 345 9.86 18.81 -4.44
C MET A 345 10.02 19.29 -2.99
N GLN A 346 9.07 18.97 -2.10
CA GLN A 346 9.11 19.45 -0.71
C GLN A 346 10.21 18.75 0.09
N MET A 347 10.44 17.45 -0.13
CA MET A 347 11.53 16.72 0.52
C MET A 347 12.90 17.32 0.18
N ARG A 348 13.17 17.56 -1.11
CA ARG A 348 14.43 18.19 -1.53
C ARG A 348 14.63 19.58 -0.93
N LYS A 349 13.55 20.35 -0.72
CA LYS A 349 13.63 21.64 -0.04
C LYS A 349 13.96 21.47 1.44
N ALA A 350 13.27 20.56 2.13
CA ALA A 350 13.52 20.26 3.53
C ALA A 350 14.96 19.78 3.74
N GLU A 351 15.41 18.78 2.97
CA GLU A 351 16.77 18.23 3.04
C GLU A 351 17.85 19.30 2.82
N ARG A 352 17.69 20.16 1.81
CA ARG A 352 18.65 21.26 1.58
C ARG A 352 18.74 22.22 2.77
N LEU A 353 17.61 22.57 3.37
CA LEU A 353 17.59 23.44 4.53
C LEU A 353 18.31 22.80 5.72
N GLN A 354 18.07 21.50 5.97
CA GLN A 354 18.74 20.79 7.05
C GLN A 354 20.24 20.64 6.80
N ASN A 355 20.64 20.23 5.59
CA ASN A 355 22.05 20.08 5.25
C ASN A 355 22.80 21.41 5.34
N THR A 356 22.20 22.51 4.88
CA THR A 356 22.79 23.85 5.02
C THR A 356 23.01 24.21 6.49
N PHE A 357 22.03 23.95 7.35
CA PHE A 357 22.17 24.20 8.79
C PHE A 357 23.29 23.35 9.41
N ILE A 358 23.37 22.06 9.05
CA ILE A 358 24.42 21.16 9.54
C ILE A 358 25.80 21.63 9.08
N ASP A 359 25.93 22.01 7.81
CA ASP A 359 27.17 22.54 7.25
C ASP A 359 27.60 23.83 7.95
N ASP A 360 26.68 24.76 8.20
CA ASP A 360 26.95 26.01 8.92
C ASP A 360 27.38 25.74 10.38
N PHE A 361 26.73 24.78 11.05
CA PHE A 361 27.06 24.35 12.41
C PHE A 361 28.46 23.73 12.47
N LEU A 362 28.75 22.78 11.58
CA LEU A 362 30.04 22.10 11.51
C LEU A 362 31.15 23.08 11.12
N SER A 363 30.92 23.96 10.14
CA SER A 363 31.85 25.02 9.76
C SER A 363 32.21 25.90 10.96
N SER A 364 31.20 26.34 11.72
CA SER A 364 31.42 27.17 12.93
C SER A 364 32.23 26.42 13.99
N TYR A 365 31.98 25.13 14.19
CA TYR A 365 32.72 24.30 15.13
C TYR A 365 34.19 24.11 14.70
N PHE A 366 34.40 23.76 13.43
CA PHE A 366 35.73 23.42 12.89
C PHE A 366 36.62 24.65 12.66
N LEU A 367 36.05 25.83 12.40
CA LEU A 367 36.79 27.10 12.39
C LEU A 367 37.49 27.40 13.73
N GLY A 368 36.98 26.87 14.84
CA GLY A 368 37.58 27.03 16.17
C GLY A 368 38.75 26.09 16.46
N LEU A 369 39.10 25.20 15.53
CA LEU A 369 40.20 24.23 15.70
C LEU A 369 41.47 24.72 15.00
N ASP A 370 42.61 24.52 15.66
CA ASP A 370 43.93 24.79 15.07
C ASP A 370 44.48 23.50 14.44
N PHE A 371 44.44 23.43 13.11
CA PHE A 371 44.99 22.31 12.36
C PHE A 371 46.51 22.37 12.19
N SER A 372 47.14 23.52 12.49
CA SER A 372 48.60 23.68 12.42
C SER A 372 49.31 23.11 13.66
N ALA A 373 48.58 22.98 14.77
CA ALA A 373 48.98 22.29 16.00
C ALA A 373 48.07 21.08 16.24
N PRO A 374 48.26 19.98 15.49
CA PRO A 374 47.28 18.91 15.36
C PRO A 374 47.12 18.04 16.61
N GLU A 375 47.99 18.16 17.62
CA GLU A 375 47.97 17.31 18.79
C GLU A 375 46.63 17.38 19.55
N GLY A 376 45.92 16.26 19.61
CA GLY A 376 44.62 16.15 20.26
C GLY A 376 43.43 16.59 19.41
N LEU A 377 43.62 16.78 18.09
CA LEU A 377 42.53 16.99 17.13
C LEU A 377 41.56 15.82 17.13
N SER A 378 42.06 14.59 17.13
CA SER A 378 41.28 13.34 17.17
C SER A 378 40.30 13.33 18.33
N ARG A 379 40.74 13.75 19.52
CA ARG A 379 39.91 13.82 20.72
C ARG A 379 38.75 14.80 20.55
N LYS A 380 38.99 15.97 19.94
CA LYS A 380 37.94 16.97 19.70
C LYS A 380 36.93 16.47 18.67
N VAL A 381 37.42 15.86 17.59
CA VAL A 381 36.56 15.26 16.54
C VAL A 381 35.72 14.10 17.09
N ILE A 382 36.34 13.21 17.87
CA ILE A 382 35.64 12.09 18.52
C ILE A 382 34.61 12.64 19.53
N GLN A 383 34.92 13.71 20.24
CA GLN A 383 33.98 14.31 21.19
C GLN A 383 32.71 14.85 20.52
N ILE A 384 32.80 15.55 19.38
CA ILE A 384 31.61 15.98 18.65
C ILE A 384 30.85 14.79 18.07
N LEU A 385 31.55 13.78 17.56
CA LEU A 385 30.92 12.55 17.08
C LEU A 385 30.14 11.84 18.19
N ASP A 386 30.74 11.58 19.34
CA ASP A 386 30.08 10.93 20.48
C ASP A 386 28.91 11.75 21.03
N LYS A 387 29.09 13.07 21.16
CA LYS A 387 28.11 13.93 21.81
C LYS A 387 26.91 14.25 20.92
N ASP A 388 27.15 14.54 19.65
CA ASP A 388 26.15 15.19 18.80
C ASP A 388 25.70 14.31 17.61
N ILE A 389 26.42 13.23 17.25
CA ILE A 389 26.11 12.37 16.08
C ILE A 389 25.90 10.89 16.44
N MET A 390 26.55 10.40 17.49
CA MET A 390 26.52 9.00 17.93
C MET A 390 25.93 8.85 19.35
N ASN A 391 25.14 9.82 19.79
CA ASN A 391 24.53 9.80 21.12
C ASN A 391 23.36 8.80 21.20
N GLU A 392 22.97 8.45 22.43
CA GLU A 392 21.86 7.51 22.70
C GLU A 392 20.50 8.05 22.23
N GLU A 393 20.32 9.38 22.21
CA GLU A 393 19.07 10.02 21.77
C GLU A 393 18.77 9.75 20.29
N ILE A 394 19.81 9.43 19.50
CA ILE A 394 19.73 9.21 18.06
C ILE A 394 20.14 7.79 17.61
N GLU A 395 20.15 6.84 18.54
CA GLU A 395 20.52 5.43 18.27
C GLU A 395 19.58 4.73 17.25
N GLY A 396 18.41 5.31 16.96
CA GLY A 396 17.42 4.78 16.01
C GLY A 396 17.54 5.29 14.56
N ILE A 397 18.53 6.11 14.22
CA ILE A 397 18.69 6.68 12.87
C ILE A 397 19.16 5.62 11.87
N TYR A 398 18.66 5.70 10.63
CA TYR A 398 19.15 4.94 9.48
C TYR A 398 20.65 5.13 9.21
N GLU A 399 21.33 4.04 8.88
CA GLU A 399 22.78 4.04 8.65
C GLU A 399 23.19 5.06 7.56
N ASP A 400 22.40 5.22 6.49
CA ASP A 400 22.70 6.17 5.41
C ASP A 400 22.80 7.62 5.88
N ILE A 401 21.95 8.01 6.83
CA ILE A 401 22.01 9.35 7.45
C ILE A 401 23.27 9.46 8.31
N ARG A 402 23.62 8.43 9.07
CA ARG A 402 24.87 8.42 9.87
C ARG A 402 26.10 8.53 8.99
N ILE A 403 26.15 7.79 7.89
CA ILE A 403 27.23 7.86 6.91
C ILE A 403 27.33 9.28 6.34
N THR A 404 26.21 9.89 5.96
CA THR A 404 26.18 11.27 5.45
C THR A 404 26.70 12.29 6.47
N LEU A 405 26.34 12.15 7.75
CA LEU A 405 26.83 13.01 8.83
C LEU A 405 28.32 12.82 9.09
N VAL A 406 28.80 11.58 9.11
CA VAL A 406 30.23 11.26 9.24
C VAL A 406 31.00 11.81 8.05
N GLU A 407 30.48 11.67 6.83
CA GLU A 407 31.07 12.26 5.62
C GLU A 407 31.19 13.78 5.74
N SER A 408 30.15 14.44 6.26
CA SER A 408 30.14 15.88 6.49
C SER A 408 31.22 16.30 7.49
N VAL A 409 31.35 15.57 8.61
CA VAL A 409 32.42 15.80 9.60
C VAL A 409 33.81 15.61 9.00
N VAL A 410 34.04 14.49 8.30
CA VAL A 410 35.34 14.19 7.68
C VAL A 410 35.68 15.23 6.61
N SER A 411 34.69 15.70 5.85
CA SER A 411 34.87 16.76 4.86
C SER A 411 35.30 18.08 5.49
N HIS A 412 34.73 18.46 6.64
CA HIS A 412 35.15 19.67 7.37
C HIS A 412 36.55 19.51 7.98
N VAL A 413 36.88 18.34 8.53
CA VAL A 413 38.25 18.03 8.98
C VAL A 413 39.22 18.17 7.81
N PHE A 414 38.88 17.63 6.65
CA PHE A 414 39.72 17.70 5.47
C PHE A 414 39.87 19.13 4.95
N SER A 415 38.79 19.92 4.95
CA SER A 415 38.83 21.34 4.60
C SER A 415 39.76 22.13 5.52
N GLY A 416 39.72 21.87 6.83
CA GLY A 416 40.63 22.46 7.81
C GLY A 416 42.10 22.12 7.52
N ILE A 417 42.39 20.84 7.25
CA ILE A 417 43.73 20.36 6.83
C ILE A 417 44.17 21.03 5.54
N TYR A 418 43.26 21.17 4.56
CA TYR A 418 43.56 21.75 3.26
C TYR A 418 43.87 23.26 3.35
N SER A 419 43.36 23.94 4.38
CA SER A 419 43.55 25.39 4.57
C SER A 419 44.91 25.78 5.15
N ILE A 420 45.71 24.82 5.64
CA ILE A 420 47.00 25.08 6.26
C ILE A 420 48.18 24.75 5.34
N LYS A 421 49.32 25.37 5.62
CA LYS A 421 50.59 24.99 5.00
C LYS A 421 51.13 23.73 5.66
N VAL A 422 51.25 22.65 4.88
CA VAL A 422 51.62 21.34 5.41
C VAL A 422 53.14 21.14 5.30
N THR A 423 53.78 20.83 6.42
CA THR A 423 55.17 20.37 6.48
C THR A 423 55.19 18.85 6.74
N PRO A 424 56.30 18.13 6.49
CA PRO A 424 56.37 16.70 6.78
C PRO A 424 56.03 16.35 8.23
N ARG A 425 56.46 17.20 9.20
CA ARG A 425 56.13 17.01 10.62
C ARG A 425 54.64 17.18 10.92
N ILE A 426 54.02 18.22 10.38
CA ILE A 426 52.58 18.46 10.52
C ILE A 426 51.80 17.31 9.87
N SER A 427 52.25 16.84 8.70
CA SER A 427 51.62 15.73 7.99
C SER A 427 51.66 14.43 8.78
N GLU A 428 52.82 14.08 9.35
CA GLU A 428 52.98 12.91 10.20
C GLU A 428 52.05 12.96 11.42
N ALA A 429 51.99 14.11 12.09
CA ALA A 429 51.11 14.29 13.25
C ALA A 429 49.62 14.20 12.86
N LEU A 430 49.19 14.85 11.77
CA LEU A 430 47.82 14.75 11.25
C LEU A 430 47.45 13.32 10.82
N LEU A 431 48.40 12.54 10.29
CA LEU A 431 48.17 11.13 9.96
C LEU A 431 47.87 10.29 11.20
N LEU A 432 48.58 10.52 12.31
CA LEU A 432 48.32 9.84 13.58
C LEU A 432 46.92 10.18 14.12
N GLU A 433 46.56 11.46 14.10
CA GLU A 433 45.24 11.94 14.53
C GLU A 433 44.12 11.36 13.64
N THR A 434 44.32 11.35 12.32
CA THR A 434 43.39 10.77 11.34
C THR A 434 43.23 9.26 11.53
N ALA A 435 44.33 8.53 11.78
CA ALA A 435 44.29 7.11 12.04
C ALA A 435 43.51 6.77 13.33
N GLU A 436 43.60 7.62 14.35
CA GLU A 436 42.81 7.48 15.58
C GLU A 436 41.32 7.68 15.32
N ILE A 437 40.94 8.75 14.60
CA ILE A 437 39.55 9.00 14.16
C ILE A 437 39.03 7.80 13.36
N LYS A 438 39.80 7.32 12.39
CA LYS A 438 39.46 6.15 11.57
C LYS A 438 39.23 4.90 12.42
N ARG A 439 40.13 4.61 13.37
CA ARG A 439 40.00 3.46 14.27
C ARG A 439 38.72 3.55 15.10
N TYR A 440 38.40 4.74 15.62
CA TYR A 440 37.16 4.98 16.35
C TYR A 440 35.94 4.73 15.45
N LEU A 441 35.88 5.36 14.27
CA LEU A 441 34.72 5.25 13.36
C LEU A 441 34.48 3.80 12.87
N ARG A 442 35.54 3.00 12.69
CA ARG A 442 35.40 1.55 12.35
C ARG A 442 34.60 0.75 13.39
N THR A 443 34.51 1.25 14.63
CA THR A 443 33.71 0.59 15.67
C THR A 443 32.25 1.01 15.66
N LYS A 444 31.88 2.03 14.87
CA LYS A 444 30.58 2.71 14.93
C LYS A 444 29.78 2.64 13.63
N VAL A 445 30.44 2.68 12.47
CA VAL A 445 29.80 2.67 11.16
C VAL A 445 30.38 1.60 10.25
N SER A 446 29.53 1.10 9.35
CA SER A 446 29.89 0.02 8.41
C SER A 446 30.81 0.50 7.28
N VAL A 447 30.64 1.75 6.84
CA VAL A 447 31.39 2.37 5.75
C VAL A 447 32.02 3.67 6.24
N LEU A 448 33.28 3.90 5.86
CA LEU A 448 34.03 5.12 6.21
C LEU A 448 34.20 6.02 4.99
N PRO A 449 33.34 7.04 4.82
CA PRO A 449 33.47 7.96 3.70
C PRO A 449 34.72 8.84 3.86
N LEU A 450 35.40 9.07 2.73
CA LEU A 450 36.48 10.06 2.54
C LEU A 450 37.75 9.93 3.40
N ILE A 451 37.78 9.13 4.46
CA ILE A 451 38.93 9.07 5.38
C ILE A 451 40.22 8.59 4.67
N ASP A 452 40.09 7.68 3.70
CA ASP A 452 41.22 7.19 2.91
C ASP A 452 41.75 8.27 1.96
N VAL A 453 40.89 9.19 1.50
CA VAL A 453 41.28 10.35 0.69
C VAL A 453 42.11 11.32 1.53
N VAL A 454 41.73 11.55 2.79
CA VAL A 454 42.50 12.37 3.74
C VAL A 454 43.87 11.75 4.01
N GLU A 455 43.94 10.43 4.25
CA GLU A 455 45.22 9.74 4.44
C GLU A 455 46.12 9.84 3.21
N LYS A 456 45.57 9.65 2.00
CA LYS A 456 46.31 9.80 0.75
C LYS A 456 46.87 11.21 0.59
N TYR A 457 46.06 12.23 0.86
CA TYR A 457 46.49 13.63 0.82
C TYR A 457 47.68 13.88 1.73
N LEU A 458 47.61 13.46 3.00
CA LEU A 458 48.69 13.68 3.95
C LEU A 458 49.96 12.88 3.59
N LYS A 459 49.83 11.65 3.09
CA LYS A 459 50.98 10.83 2.66
C LYS A 459 51.82 11.49 1.57
N ILE A 460 51.25 12.38 0.76
CA ILE A 460 52.00 13.16 -0.25
C ILE A 460 53.08 14.01 0.43
N PHE A 461 52.75 14.68 1.53
CA PHE A 461 53.63 15.62 2.23
C PHE A 461 54.65 14.97 3.18
N LEU A 462 54.67 13.64 3.30
CA LEU A 462 55.69 12.93 4.08
C LEU A 462 57.08 13.03 3.44
N CYS A 463 57.13 13.15 2.11
CA CYS A 463 58.37 13.47 1.41
C CYS A 463 58.61 14.99 1.47
N PRO A 464 59.80 15.45 1.89
CA PRO A 464 60.12 16.88 1.88
C PRO A 464 60.22 17.39 0.42
N PRO A 465 59.77 18.63 0.15
CA PRO A 465 59.82 19.21 -1.21
C PRO A 465 61.26 19.48 -1.69
N ASP A 466 62.23 19.51 -0.77
CA ASP A 466 63.65 19.73 -1.06
C ASP A 466 64.28 18.59 -1.89
N ASN A 467 63.62 17.43 -1.97
CA ASN A 467 63.99 16.34 -2.88
C ASN A 467 62.92 16.23 -3.98
N GLU A 468 63.06 17.05 -5.01
CA GLU A 468 61.99 17.32 -5.98
C GLU A 468 61.52 16.06 -6.71
N ARG A 469 62.47 15.18 -7.06
CA ARG A 469 62.18 13.93 -7.76
C ARG A 469 61.38 12.96 -6.89
N CYS A 470 61.84 12.72 -5.66
CA CYS A 470 61.14 11.80 -4.75
C CYS A 470 59.78 12.35 -4.32
N PHE A 471 59.65 13.67 -4.15
CA PHE A 471 58.37 14.30 -3.86
C PHE A 471 57.36 14.08 -4.99
N VAL A 472 57.78 14.33 -6.24
CA VAL A 472 56.94 14.13 -7.44
C VAL A 472 56.54 12.67 -7.64
N GLU A 473 57.49 11.74 -7.50
CA GLU A 473 57.22 10.30 -7.59
C GLU A 473 56.22 9.84 -6.50
N ASN A 474 56.39 10.34 -5.26
CA ASN A 474 55.44 10.08 -4.17
C ASN A 474 54.07 10.71 -4.42
N PHE A 475 54.00 11.92 -4.97
CA PHE A 475 52.75 12.56 -5.36
C PHE A 475 51.99 11.71 -6.38
N ILE A 476 52.65 11.26 -7.46
CA ILE A 476 52.01 10.44 -8.50
C ILE A 476 51.47 9.14 -7.88
N LEU A 477 52.26 8.50 -7.02
CA LEU A 477 51.90 7.25 -6.37
C LEU A 477 50.71 7.42 -5.39
N MET A 478 50.73 8.46 -4.54
CA MET A 478 49.74 8.62 -3.47
C MET A 478 48.48 9.36 -3.91
N SER A 479 48.58 10.26 -4.89
CA SER A 479 47.44 11.02 -5.42
C SER A 479 46.50 10.14 -6.24
N GLU A 480 47.03 9.16 -7.00
CA GLU A 480 46.23 8.30 -7.89
C GLU A 480 45.26 9.08 -8.81
N GLY A 481 45.60 10.33 -9.16
CA GLY A 481 44.76 11.22 -9.97
C GLY A 481 43.63 11.93 -9.21
N ILE A 482 43.54 11.78 -7.89
CA ILE A 482 42.53 12.43 -7.04
C ILE A 482 42.83 13.93 -6.88
N PHE A 483 44.11 14.29 -6.73
CA PHE A 483 44.54 15.67 -6.53
C PHE A 483 45.34 16.18 -7.73
N SER A 484 45.08 17.42 -8.13
CA SER A 484 45.96 18.11 -9.10
C SER A 484 47.27 18.51 -8.44
N PHE A 485 48.35 18.55 -9.23
CA PHE A 485 49.67 18.93 -8.72
C PHE A 485 49.68 20.37 -8.20
N ASP A 486 48.99 21.28 -8.91
CA ASP A 486 48.85 22.69 -8.52
C ASP A 486 48.24 22.84 -7.12
N GLN A 487 47.20 22.06 -6.81
CA GLN A 487 46.56 22.04 -5.48
C GLN A 487 47.53 21.61 -4.38
N ILE A 488 48.44 20.68 -4.66
CA ILE A 488 49.42 20.19 -3.68
C ILE A 488 50.54 21.21 -3.49
N VAL A 489 51.09 21.76 -4.57
CA VAL A 489 52.19 22.75 -4.51
C VAL A 489 51.75 24.01 -3.76
N ASN A 490 50.53 24.48 -3.99
CA ASN A 490 49.96 25.64 -3.30
C ASN A 490 49.84 25.46 -1.77
N ASN A 491 49.90 24.24 -1.25
CA ASN A 491 49.81 23.95 0.18
C ASN A 491 51.15 23.62 0.84
N ILE A 492 52.26 23.72 0.10
CA ILE A 492 53.61 23.59 0.66
C ILE A 492 53.98 24.87 1.43
N GLY A 493 54.59 24.71 2.61
CA GLY A 493 54.97 25.81 3.51
C GLY A 493 56.18 26.66 3.07
N SER A 494 56.79 26.38 1.91
CA SER A 494 57.95 27.10 1.38
C SER A 494 57.68 27.64 -0.03
N SER A 495 57.68 28.96 -0.21
CA SER A 495 57.53 29.66 -1.50
C SER A 495 58.77 29.59 -2.40
N HIS A 496 59.85 28.94 -1.94
CA HIS A 496 61.06 28.72 -2.73
C HIS A 496 61.05 27.29 -3.30
N GLY A 497 61.01 27.15 -4.63
CA GLY A 497 61.18 25.86 -5.31
C GLY A 497 59.99 25.37 -6.15
N GLU A 498 58.89 26.12 -6.22
CA GLU A 498 57.69 25.73 -7.00
C GLU A 498 58.04 25.43 -8.47
N ASP A 499 58.79 26.30 -9.15
CA ASP A 499 59.23 26.10 -10.54
C ASP A 499 60.05 24.81 -10.71
N ARG A 500 60.86 24.44 -9.71
CA ARG A 500 61.68 23.21 -9.75
C ARG A 500 60.82 21.96 -9.59
N LEU A 501 59.80 22.04 -8.73
CA LEU A 501 58.82 20.97 -8.56
C LEU A 501 57.99 20.77 -9.83
N TYR A 502 57.58 21.84 -10.52
CA TYR A 502 56.89 21.74 -11.81
C TYR A 502 57.77 21.15 -12.92
N LEU A 503 59.05 21.53 -12.98
CA LEU A 503 60.00 20.95 -13.94
C LEU A 503 60.26 19.47 -13.66
N ALA A 504 60.38 19.08 -12.39
CA ALA A 504 60.51 17.68 -11.98
C ALA A 504 59.24 16.89 -12.31
N TYR A 505 58.05 17.45 -12.04
CA TYR A 505 56.76 16.85 -12.38
C TYR A 505 56.64 16.58 -13.88
N LYS A 506 56.92 17.59 -14.70
CA LYS A 506 56.91 17.44 -16.16
C LYS A 506 57.91 16.40 -16.64
N SER A 507 59.13 16.38 -16.11
CA SER A 507 60.14 15.38 -16.46
C SER A 507 59.72 13.95 -16.11
N VAL A 508 59.07 13.74 -14.97
CA VAL A 508 58.61 12.42 -14.55
C VAL A 508 57.40 12.00 -15.40
N VAL A 509 56.42 12.87 -15.61
CA VAL A 509 55.24 12.59 -16.45
C VAL A 509 55.63 12.31 -17.91
N ASP A 510 56.56 13.08 -18.48
CA ASP A 510 57.07 12.86 -19.84
C ASP A 510 57.83 11.51 -19.94
N SER A 511 58.51 11.08 -18.86
CA SER A 511 59.15 9.77 -18.80
C SER A 511 58.16 8.61 -18.64
N PHE A 512 57.01 8.83 -18.02
CA PHE A 512 55.91 7.85 -17.96
C PHE A 512 55.12 7.77 -19.28
N ASN A 513 54.95 8.88 -19.99
CA ASN A 513 54.25 8.93 -21.29
C ASN A 513 55.16 8.53 -22.48
N GLY A 514 56.48 8.64 -22.34
CA GLY A 514 57.47 8.22 -23.34
C GLY A 514 57.75 6.70 -23.38
N VAL A 515 57.07 5.92 -22.53
CA VAL A 515 57.03 4.45 -22.59
C VAL A 515 55.64 4.05 -23.08
N SER A 516 55.37 4.29 -24.37
CA SER A 516 54.24 3.73 -25.11
C SER A 516 54.76 2.87 -26.25
#